data_AF-A0A9W6GAV9-F1
#
_entry.id   AF-A0A9W6GAV9-F1
#
_cell.length_a   1.000
_cell.length_b   1.000
_cell.length_c   1.000
_cell.angle_alpha   90.00
_cell.angle_beta   90.00
_cell.angle_gamma   90.00
#
_symmetry.space_group_name_H-M   'P 1'
#
loop_
_entity.id
_entity.type
_entity.pdbx_description
1 polymer ?
#
loop_
_entity_poly.entity_id
_entity_poly.type
_entity_poly.pdbx_seq_one_letter_code
_entity_poly.pdbx_strand_id
1 'polypeptide(L)'
;MTIMSSFKRTAVVVASAAAVLLPATAAAADDPEIPAEGWEYSELWDGVNDEYTAEANEEIDELLEDSFEDWSFDNSLPTLRLQNYYIDGGNETPVQRKFRTDYYVDQTGEGFEVALYLPGGVATGVQDLTGGADLDMHYLLHCHESDTDCGEEKRKDGSLVAWTTDGTYVEAAVFHRDGSVATVWWGLPNGDLAVTTEEIIALATELETDPVWDALEADGDA
;
A
#
# COMPACT_ATOMS: atom_id res chain seq x y z
N MET A 1 46.23 -40.38 -31.54
CA MET A 1 45.62 -40.05 -30.24
C MET A 1 45.78 -38.57 -30.00
N THR A 2 44.65 -37.86 -30.07
CA THR A 2 44.28 -36.55 -29.50
C THR A 2 45.26 -36.05 -28.41
N ILE A 3 45.71 -34.79 -28.35
CA ILE A 3 44.92 -33.56 -28.24
C ILE A 3 45.64 -32.37 -28.91
N MET A 4 44.87 -31.60 -29.68
CA MET A 4 45.21 -30.32 -30.32
C MET A 4 45.75 -29.31 -29.31
N SER A 5 46.90 -28.71 -29.62
CA SER A 5 47.39 -27.50 -28.96
C SER A 5 47.58 -26.38 -29.98
N SER A 6 47.33 -25.17 -29.53
CA SER A 6 47.55 -23.88 -30.17
C SER A 6 46.49 -23.41 -31.19
N PHE A 7 45.58 -22.58 -30.70
CA PHE A 7 44.97 -21.54 -31.52
C PHE A 7 45.81 -20.26 -31.36
N LYS A 8 46.25 -19.70 -32.49
CA LYS A 8 46.72 -18.31 -32.62
C LYS A 8 46.09 -17.71 -33.87
N ARG A 9 45.88 -16.38 -33.82
CA ARG A 9 45.50 -15.41 -34.89
C ARG A 9 43.98 -15.19 -35.00
N THR A 10 43.40 -13.98 -34.99
CA THR A 10 43.87 -12.59 -35.14
C THR A 10 42.81 -11.65 -34.54
N ALA A 11 43.23 -10.48 -34.08
CA ALA A 11 42.37 -9.40 -33.60
C ALA A 11 41.48 -8.78 -34.70
N VAL A 12 40.27 -8.37 -34.32
CA VAL A 12 39.55 -7.26 -34.97
C VAL A 12 39.08 -6.33 -33.84
N VAL A 13 39.64 -5.12 -33.83
CA VAL A 13 39.09 -3.99 -33.11
C VAL A 13 38.18 -3.26 -34.10
N VAL A 14 36.90 -3.11 -33.75
CA VAL A 14 36.08 -1.98 -34.20
C VAL A 14 35.35 -1.44 -32.97
N ALA A 15 35.58 -0.16 -32.72
CA ALA A 15 35.06 0.62 -31.61
C ALA A 15 33.60 1.07 -31.83
N SER A 16 33.03 1.65 -30.77
CA SER A 16 31.77 2.41 -30.65
C SER A 16 30.57 1.53 -30.28
N ALA A 17 29.75 1.80 -29.26
CA ALA A 17 29.55 3.02 -28.50
C ALA A 17 28.94 2.70 -27.12
N ALA A 18 29.13 3.63 -26.19
CA ALA A 18 28.45 3.76 -24.90
C ALA A 18 28.56 2.58 -23.93
N ALA A 19 29.63 2.63 -23.13
CA ALA A 19 29.48 2.31 -21.71
C ALA A 19 28.49 3.33 -21.12
N VAL A 20 27.19 3.04 -21.18
CA VAL A 20 26.31 3.52 -20.13
C VAL A 20 26.61 2.59 -18.96
N LEU A 21 27.41 3.09 -18.03
CA LEU A 21 27.38 2.60 -16.66
C LEU A 21 25.93 2.73 -16.22
N LEU A 22 25.15 1.65 -16.37
CA LEU A 22 23.93 1.51 -15.60
C LEU A 22 24.43 1.36 -14.16
N PRO A 23 24.19 2.34 -13.26
CA PRO A 23 24.23 2.02 -11.87
C PRO A 23 23.12 0.98 -11.68
N ALA A 24 23.52 -0.24 -11.34
CA ALA A 24 22.66 -1.09 -10.55
C ALA A 24 22.48 -0.38 -9.21
N THR A 25 21.47 0.47 -9.13
CA THR A 25 20.98 1.06 -7.89
C THR A 25 19.47 0.92 -7.91
N ALA A 26 18.99 0.13 -6.96
CA ALA A 26 17.65 0.12 -6.39
C ALA A 26 16.63 1.02 -7.11
N ALA A 27 15.73 0.42 -7.88
CA ALA A 27 14.36 0.87 -7.84
C ALA A 27 13.79 0.40 -6.49
N ALA A 28 14.24 0.99 -5.39
CA ALA A 28 13.33 1.27 -4.29
C ALA A 28 12.38 2.35 -4.84
N ALA A 29 11.16 2.45 -4.33
CA ALA A 29 10.31 3.60 -4.61
C ALA A 29 11.18 4.87 -4.51
N ASP A 30 11.11 5.76 -5.52
CA ASP A 30 11.73 7.07 -5.41
C ASP A 30 11.28 7.65 -4.05
N ASP A 31 12.23 8.13 -3.21
CA ASP A 31 11.91 8.84 -1.96
C ASP A 31 10.78 9.82 -2.29
N PRO A 32 9.53 9.62 -1.81
CA PRO A 32 8.45 10.47 -2.23
C PRO A 32 8.73 11.86 -1.67
N GLU A 33 9.19 12.78 -2.54
CA GLU A 33 9.29 14.19 -2.21
C GLU A 33 7.86 14.66 -1.92
N ILE A 34 7.50 14.69 -0.63
CA ILE A 34 6.24 15.25 -0.17
C ILE A 34 6.16 16.67 -0.74
N PRO A 35 5.19 16.97 -1.63
CA PRO A 35 5.05 18.30 -2.17
C PRO A 35 4.91 19.32 -1.03
N ALA A 36 5.67 20.41 -1.11
CA ALA A 36 5.67 21.44 -0.07
C ALA A 36 4.36 22.26 0.00
N GLU A 37 3.51 22.17 -1.02
CA GLU A 37 2.23 22.89 -1.15
C GLU A 37 1.11 21.87 -1.45
N GLY A 38 -0.12 22.14 -0.99
CA GLY A 38 -1.29 21.30 -1.25
C GLY A 38 -1.55 20.21 -0.21
N TRP A 39 -0.66 20.07 0.79
CA TRP A 39 -0.75 19.14 1.92
C TRP A 39 -1.10 19.81 3.24
N GLU A 40 -1.41 21.11 3.21
CA GLU A 40 -1.99 21.80 4.36
C GLU A 40 -3.39 21.26 4.68
N TYR A 41 -3.86 21.58 5.89
CA TYR A 41 -5.19 21.19 6.34
C TYR A 41 -6.24 21.68 5.35
N SER A 42 -7.12 20.77 4.92
CA SER A 42 -8.24 21.10 4.06
C SER A 42 -9.55 20.59 4.66
N GLU A 43 -10.51 21.47 4.90
CA GLU A 43 -11.87 21.07 5.29
C GLU A 43 -12.56 20.24 4.18
N LEU A 44 -12.05 20.27 2.95
CA LEU A 44 -12.52 19.44 1.83
C LEU A 44 -12.16 17.96 1.98
N TRP A 45 -11.27 17.63 2.92
CA TRP A 45 -10.83 16.26 3.17
C TRP A 45 -11.17 15.73 4.57
N ASP A 46 -11.62 16.56 5.51
CA ASP A 46 -11.87 16.11 6.89
C ASP A 46 -13.32 15.68 7.12
N GLY A 47 -13.59 14.37 7.07
CA GLY A 47 -14.92 13.83 7.32
C GLY A 47 -15.93 14.14 6.22
N VAL A 48 -15.45 14.27 4.98
CA VAL A 48 -16.27 14.59 3.81
C VAL A 48 -16.77 13.31 3.14
N ASN A 49 -18.03 13.29 2.76
CA ASN A 49 -18.64 12.28 1.89
C ASN A 49 -19.17 12.98 0.64
N ASP A 50 -18.72 12.54 -0.52
CA ASP A 50 -19.06 13.08 -1.84
C ASP A 50 -19.04 11.99 -2.93
N GLU A 51 -19.17 12.40 -4.19
CA GLU A 51 -19.26 11.49 -5.33
C GLU A 51 -18.05 10.57 -5.47
N TYR A 52 -16.84 11.03 -5.16
CA TYR A 52 -15.62 10.23 -5.24
C TYR A 52 -15.56 9.16 -4.15
N THR A 53 -15.98 9.51 -2.92
CA THR A 53 -16.09 8.50 -1.85
C THR A 53 -17.21 7.50 -2.11
N ALA A 54 -18.26 7.89 -2.83
CA ALA A 54 -19.34 6.99 -3.20
C ALA A 54 -18.92 6.01 -4.30
N GLU A 55 -18.20 6.50 -5.31
CA GLU A 55 -17.60 5.68 -6.38
C GLU A 55 -16.63 4.66 -5.80
N ALA A 56 -15.69 5.09 -4.96
CA ALA A 56 -14.77 4.17 -4.28
C ALA A 56 -15.50 3.12 -3.44
N ASN A 57 -16.60 3.48 -2.77
CA ASN A 57 -17.38 2.52 -2.01
C ASN A 57 -18.06 1.47 -2.91
N GLU A 58 -18.62 1.88 -4.05
CA GLU A 58 -19.25 0.96 -5.01
C GLU A 58 -18.22 -0.03 -5.58
N GLU A 59 -17.02 0.44 -5.94
CA GLU A 59 -15.93 -0.42 -6.42
C GLU A 59 -15.44 -1.41 -5.36
N ILE A 60 -15.30 -0.97 -4.10
CA ILE A 60 -14.91 -1.85 -2.99
C ILE A 60 -16.02 -2.89 -2.74
N ASP A 61 -17.29 -2.49 -2.76
CA ASP A 61 -18.42 -3.40 -2.54
C ASP A 61 -18.49 -4.48 -3.62
N GLU A 62 -18.33 -4.11 -4.90
CA GLU A 62 -18.25 -5.08 -6.02
C GLU A 62 -17.07 -6.05 -5.85
N LEU A 63 -15.89 -5.54 -5.47
CA LEU A 63 -14.71 -6.37 -5.26
C LEU A 63 -14.87 -7.35 -4.09
N LEU A 64 -15.53 -6.93 -3.01
CA LEU A 64 -15.82 -7.79 -1.86
C LEU A 64 -16.83 -8.88 -2.21
N GLU A 65 -17.86 -8.57 -2.99
CA GLU A 65 -18.81 -9.57 -3.49
C GLU A 65 -18.13 -10.61 -4.38
N ASP A 66 -17.22 -10.19 -5.27
CA ASP A 66 -16.47 -11.08 -6.15
C ASP A 66 -15.43 -11.94 -5.39
N SER A 67 -14.79 -11.36 -4.38
CA SER A 67 -13.75 -12.04 -3.58
C SER A 67 -14.34 -13.01 -2.54
N PHE A 68 -15.54 -12.72 -2.03
CA PHE A 68 -16.19 -13.45 -0.95
C PHE A 68 -17.69 -13.70 -1.23
N GLU A 69 -18.00 -14.46 -2.29
CA GLU A 69 -19.37 -14.69 -2.80
C GLU A 69 -20.43 -15.09 -1.74
N ASP A 70 -20.04 -15.80 -0.68
CA ASP A 70 -20.96 -16.30 0.36
C ASP A 70 -21.07 -15.35 1.58
N TRP A 71 -20.39 -14.20 1.54
CA TRP A 71 -20.25 -13.30 2.67
C TRP A 71 -21.15 -12.08 2.53
N SER A 72 -21.42 -11.40 3.64
CA SER A 72 -22.25 -10.21 3.66
C SER A 72 -21.55 -9.15 4.50
N PHE A 73 -21.33 -8.01 3.88
CA PHE A 73 -20.63 -6.88 4.46
C PHE A 73 -21.63 -5.74 4.67
N ASP A 74 -21.72 -5.24 5.90
CA ASP A 74 -22.54 -4.08 6.27
C ASP A 74 -21.63 -2.86 6.45
N ASN A 75 -21.70 -1.92 5.50
CA ASN A 75 -21.11 -0.58 5.56
C ASN A 75 -22.15 0.49 5.86
N SER A 76 -22.96 0.30 6.91
CA SER A 76 -23.91 1.34 7.37
C SER A 76 -23.27 2.70 7.67
N LEU A 77 -21.94 2.77 7.78
CA LEU A 77 -21.15 4.00 7.80
C LEU A 77 -20.66 4.34 6.39
N PRO A 78 -20.91 5.56 5.89
CA PRO A 78 -20.43 5.95 4.58
C PRO A 78 -18.90 6.03 4.53
N THR A 79 -18.32 5.76 3.37
CA THR A 79 -16.91 6.08 3.10
C THR A 79 -16.67 7.57 3.27
N LEU A 80 -15.57 7.92 3.93
CA LEU A 80 -15.19 9.30 4.22
C LEU A 80 -13.80 9.61 3.68
N ARG A 81 -13.64 10.83 3.16
CA ARG A 81 -12.33 11.49 3.09
C ARG A 81 -11.89 11.80 4.52
N LEU A 82 -10.63 11.52 4.80
CA LEU A 82 -9.98 11.81 6.07
C LEU A 82 -8.58 12.37 5.84
N GLN A 83 -8.08 13.08 6.85
CA GLN A 83 -6.71 13.57 6.91
C GLN A 83 -6.08 13.09 8.21
N ASN A 84 -4.96 12.37 8.12
CA ASN A 84 -4.18 12.04 9.30
C ASN A 84 -3.05 13.05 9.46
N TYR A 85 -2.90 13.52 10.68
CA TYR A 85 -1.76 14.33 11.10
C TYR A 85 -0.64 13.44 11.58
N TYR A 86 0.57 13.79 11.17
CA TYR A 86 1.79 13.28 11.80
C TYR A 86 2.35 14.38 12.70
N ILE A 87 2.82 13.98 13.88
CA ILE A 87 3.53 14.88 14.79
C ILE A 87 5.02 14.66 14.56
N ASP A 88 5.63 15.47 13.68
CA ASP A 88 7.09 15.45 13.48
C ASP A 88 7.74 16.36 14.51
N GLY A 89 8.01 15.79 15.69
CA GLY A 89 8.87 16.40 16.71
C GLY A 89 8.43 17.75 17.28
N GLY A 90 7.29 18.31 16.87
CA GLY A 90 6.77 19.59 17.36
C GLY A 90 5.66 20.26 16.55
N ASN A 91 5.41 19.86 15.30
CA ASN A 91 4.32 20.42 14.48
C ASN A 91 3.33 19.32 14.06
N GLU A 92 2.02 19.61 14.14
CA GLU A 92 0.98 18.84 13.47
C GLU A 92 0.87 19.33 12.03
N THR A 93 1.33 18.52 11.09
CA THR A 93 1.08 18.75 9.65
C THR A 93 0.23 17.59 9.15
N PRO A 94 -0.87 17.82 8.43
CA PRO A 94 -1.55 16.75 7.73
C PRO A 94 -0.57 16.19 6.71
N VAL A 95 -0.28 14.90 6.83
CA VAL A 95 0.65 14.26 5.91
C VAL A 95 -0.07 13.27 5.03
N GLN A 96 -1.18 12.68 5.48
CA GLN A 96 -1.88 11.65 4.71
C GLN A 96 -3.32 12.07 4.46
N ARG A 97 -3.76 11.89 3.22
CA ARG A 97 -5.15 11.97 2.80
C ARG A 97 -5.61 10.57 2.46
N LYS A 98 -6.77 10.18 2.96
CA LYS A 98 -7.29 8.83 2.72
C LYS A 98 -8.79 8.81 2.52
N PHE A 99 -9.26 7.86 1.73
CA PHE A 99 -10.63 7.38 1.82
C PHE A 99 -10.65 6.20 2.76
N ARG A 100 -11.62 6.15 3.66
CA ARG A 100 -11.77 5.05 4.62
C ARG A 100 -13.19 4.51 4.55
N THR A 101 -13.30 3.20 4.46
CA THR A 101 -14.55 2.45 4.56
C THR A 101 -14.43 1.39 5.65
N ASP A 102 -15.40 1.38 6.57
CA ASP A 102 -15.50 0.40 7.64
C ASP A 102 -16.70 -0.52 7.37
N TYR A 103 -16.48 -1.83 7.54
CA TYR A 103 -17.46 -2.87 7.33
C TYR A 103 -17.61 -3.72 8.59
N TYR A 104 -18.84 -4.17 8.83
CA TYR A 104 -19.14 -5.27 9.73
C TYR A 104 -19.46 -6.51 8.91
N VAL A 105 -18.85 -7.65 9.24
CA VAL A 105 -19.06 -8.90 8.48
C VAL A 105 -20.01 -9.83 9.22
N ASP A 106 -21.17 -10.11 8.64
CA ASP A 106 -22.28 -10.79 9.31
C ASP A 106 -21.93 -12.22 9.78
N GLN A 107 -21.13 -12.92 9.00
CA GLN A 107 -20.78 -14.32 9.21
C GLN A 107 -19.81 -14.51 10.39
N THR A 108 -18.92 -13.54 10.61
CA THR A 108 -17.86 -13.62 11.62
C THR A 108 -18.12 -12.70 12.82
N GLY A 109 -18.90 -11.64 12.62
CA GLY A 109 -19.11 -10.56 13.58
C GLY A 109 -17.89 -9.65 13.75
N GLU A 110 -16.93 -9.73 12.84
CA GLU A 110 -15.66 -8.99 12.89
C GLU A 110 -15.75 -7.68 12.11
N GLY A 111 -14.84 -6.77 12.46
CA GLY A 111 -14.59 -5.56 11.69
C GLY A 111 -13.69 -5.83 10.50
N PHE A 112 -13.93 -5.09 9.43
CA PHE A 112 -13.12 -5.06 8.24
C PHE A 112 -12.96 -3.61 7.79
N GLU A 113 -11.74 -3.18 7.48
CA GLU A 113 -11.48 -1.81 7.04
C GLU A 113 -10.72 -1.85 5.70
N VAL A 114 -11.16 -0.98 4.79
CA VAL A 114 -10.41 -0.63 3.58
C VAL A 114 -10.05 0.84 3.67
N ALA A 115 -8.81 1.17 3.34
CA ALA A 115 -8.41 2.55 3.17
C ALA A 115 -7.49 2.74 1.96
N LEU A 116 -7.78 3.79 1.20
CA LEU A 116 -7.04 4.21 0.00
C LEU A 116 -6.33 5.53 0.32
N TYR A 117 -5.01 5.60 0.15
CA TYR A 117 -4.18 6.73 0.55
C TYR A 117 -3.56 7.44 -0.66
N LEU A 118 -3.44 8.77 -0.55
CA LEU A 118 -2.50 9.53 -1.37
C LEU A 118 -1.09 9.50 -0.77
N PRO A 119 -0.05 9.59 -1.62
CA PRO A 119 1.35 9.66 -1.20
C PRO A 119 1.58 10.85 -0.27
N GLY A 120 1.78 10.55 1.00
CA GLY A 120 1.76 11.54 2.07
C GLY A 120 2.96 11.48 3.00
N GLY A 121 4.15 11.26 2.45
CA GLY A 121 5.33 10.93 3.28
C GLY A 121 5.27 9.54 3.88
N VAL A 122 4.37 8.68 3.40
CA VAL A 122 4.30 7.29 3.79
C VAL A 122 5.57 6.58 3.32
N ALA A 123 6.31 6.03 4.26
CA ALA A 123 7.40 5.12 3.98
C ALA A 123 6.83 3.78 3.49
N THR A 124 7.37 3.28 2.39
CA THR A 124 6.96 1.99 1.82
C THR A 124 7.47 0.82 2.66
N GLY A 125 6.70 -0.27 2.72
CA GLY A 125 7.11 -1.52 3.36
C GLY A 125 6.71 -1.61 4.83
N VAL A 126 7.41 -2.48 5.56
CA VAL A 126 7.16 -2.75 6.98
C VAL A 126 8.30 -2.22 7.84
N GLN A 127 7.98 -1.50 8.91
CA GLN A 127 8.98 -1.17 9.93
C GLN A 127 9.19 -2.37 10.87
N ASP A 128 10.40 -2.92 10.90
CA ASP A 128 10.77 -3.96 11.87
C ASP A 128 11.06 -3.36 13.26
N LEU A 129 10.17 -3.61 14.22
CA LEU A 129 10.28 -3.19 15.61
C LEU A 129 10.72 -4.32 16.56
N THR A 130 10.94 -5.53 16.05
CA THR A 130 11.32 -6.71 16.86
C THR A 130 12.66 -6.51 17.57
N GLY A 131 13.53 -5.67 17.01
CA GLY A 131 14.82 -5.28 17.59
C GLY A 131 14.74 -4.16 18.64
N GLY A 132 13.55 -3.66 18.98
CA GLY A 132 13.37 -2.52 19.90
C GLY A 132 13.72 -1.17 19.28
N ALA A 133 13.56 -1.02 17.96
CA ALA A 133 13.67 0.26 17.29
C ALA A 133 12.57 1.23 17.76
N ASP A 134 12.84 2.54 17.66
CA ASP A 134 11.83 3.55 17.93
C ASP A 134 10.75 3.52 16.83
N LEU A 135 9.49 3.61 17.24
CA LEU A 135 8.35 3.63 16.34
C LEU A 135 8.43 4.84 15.39
N ASP A 136 8.40 4.57 14.09
CA ASP A 136 8.34 5.57 13.04
C ASP A 136 6.96 5.53 12.39
N MET A 137 6.16 6.55 12.67
CA MET A 137 4.78 6.65 12.19
C MET A 137 4.69 7.00 10.69
N HIS A 138 5.82 7.13 9.97
CA HIS A 138 5.81 7.25 8.51
C HIS A 138 5.53 5.91 7.83
N TYR A 139 5.86 4.79 8.47
CA TYR A 139 5.45 3.48 7.99
C TYR A 139 3.98 3.24 8.31
N LEU A 140 3.23 2.71 7.35
CA LEU A 140 1.84 2.29 7.57
C LEU A 140 1.75 0.99 8.36
N LEU A 141 2.71 0.09 8.16
CA LEU A 141 2.75 -1.23 8.78
C LEU A 141 3.98 -1.37 9.67
N HIS A 142 3.75 -1.96 10.83
CA HIS A 142 4.76 -2.19 11.85
C HIS A 142 4.79 -3.68 12.19
N CYS A 143 5.99 -4.27 12.16
CA CYS A 143 6.20 -5.65 12.60
C CYS A 143 6.66 -5.64 14.06
N HIS A 144 5.79 -6.09 14.95
CA HIS A 144 6.03 -6.19 16.38
C HIS A 144 6.54 -7.59 16.77
N GLU A 145 7.15 -7.70 17.96
CA GLU A 145 7.57 -9.01 18.52
C GLU A 145 6.38 -9.96 18.75
N SER A 146 5.17 -9.42 18.93
CA SER A 146 3.93 -10.19 19.05
C SER A 146 3.47 -10.81 17.73
N ASP A 147 3.93 -10.28 16.60
CA ASP A 147 3.42 -10.68 15.30
C ASP A 147 3.93 -12.08 14.95
N THR A 148 3.02 -12.89 14.42
CA THR A 148 3.30 -14.26 14.03
C THR A 148 3.97 -14.34 12.66
N ASP A 149 3.71 -13.36 11.80
CA ASP A 149 4.35 -13.20 10.50
C ASP A 149 4.27 -11.75 10.02
N CYS A 150 5.31 -11.33 9.30
CA CYS A 150 5.36 -10.05 8.59
C CYS A 150 6.18 -10.24 7.32
N GLY A 151 5.82 -9.53 6.26
CA GLY A 151 6.62 -9.60 5.04
C GLY A 151 6.34 -8.51 4.03
N GLU A 152 7.17 -8.52 3.00
CA GLU A 152 7.07 -7.63 1.86
C GLU A 152 7.47 -8.36 0.57
N GLU A 153 6.77 -8.07 -0.53
CA GLU A 153 7.06 -8.60 -1.86
C GLU A 153 6.98 -7.48 -2.89
N LYS A 154 8.07 -7.28 -3.64
CA LYS A 154 8.04 -6.43 -4.82
C LYS A 154 7.50 -7.20 -6.03
N ARG A 155 6.43 -6.68 -6.63
CA ARG A 155 5.76 -7.27 -7.79
C ARG A 155 6.42 -6.84 -9.11
N LYS A 156 6.01 -7.50 -10.20
CA LYS A 156 6.58 -7.29 -11.55
C LYS A 156 6.17 -5.97 -12.20
N ASP A 157 4.97 -5.49 -11.91
CA ASP A 157 4.49 -4.17 -12.33
C ASP A 157 5.27 -3.04 -11.66
N GLY A 158 5.92 -3.35 -10.52
CA GLY A 158 6.78 -2.51 -9.71
C GLY A 158 6.13 -2.01 -8.43
N SER A 159 4.89 -2.44 -8.12
CA SER A 159 4.27 -2.25 -6.81
C SER A 159 5.02 -3.02 -5.71
N LEU A 160 4.86 -2.57 -4.48
CA LEU A 160 5.33 -3.29 -3.29
C LEU A 160 4.12 -3.69 -2.46
N VAL A 161 4.00 -4.98 -2.17
CA VAL A 161 3.03 -5.53 -1.23
C VAL A 161 3.72 -5.68 0.11
N ALA A 162 3.06 -5.31 1.20
CA ALA A 162 3.52 -5.51 2.57
C ALA A 162 2.37 -6.07 3.42
N TRP A 163 2.70 -6.86 4.45
CA TRP A 163 1.71 -7.40 5.38
C TRP A 163 2.26 -7.62 6.79
N THR A 164 1.36 -7.63 7.77
CA THR A 164 1.61 -8.08 9.14
C THR A 164 0.42 -8.89 9.66
N THR A 165 0.67 -9.86 10.54
CA THR A 165 -0.35 -10.63 11.25
C THR A 165 0.16 -11.17 12.59
N ASP A 166 -0.65 -11.06 13.64
CA ASP A 166 -0.42 -11.70 14.94
C ASP A 166 -1.25 -12.98 15.16
N GLY A 167 -1.93 -13.45 14.11
CA GLY A 167 -2.88 -14.57 14.16
C GLY A 167 -4.27 -14.21 14.71
N THR A 168 -4.49 -12.96 15.12
CA THR A 168 -5.79 -12.40 15.51
C THR A 168 -6.25 -11.27 14.60
N TYR A 169 -5.36 -10.74 13.76
CA TYR A 169 -5.71 -9.88 12.63
C TYR A 169 -4.73 -10.08 11.48
N VAL A 170 -5.09 -9.57 10.31
CA VAL A 170 -4.19 -9.39 9.16
C VAL A 170 -4.32 -7.95 8.68
N GLU A 171 -3.18 -7.34 8.40
CA GLU A 171 -3.07 -6.08 7.69
C GLU A 171 -2.25 -6.29 6.42
N ALA A 172 -2.75 -5.79 5.29
CA ALA A 172 -2.01 -5.75 4.04
C ALA A 172 -2.04 -4.35 3.44
N ALA A 173 -0.95 -3.95 2.80
CA ALA A 173 -0.81 -2.71 2.08
C ALA A 173 -0.16 -2.95 0.72
N VAL A 174 -0.67 -2.28 -0.30
CA VAL A 174 -0.10 -2.28 -1.65
C VAL A 174 0.30 -0.86 -2.00
N PHE A 175 1.61 -0.64 -2.09
CA PHE A 175 2.21 0.63 -2.49
C PHE A 175 2.36 0.62 -4.01
N HIS A 176 1.54 1.44 -4.67
CA HIS A 176 1.52 1.57 -6.12
C HIS A 176 2.66 2.48 -6.61
N ARG A 177 2.91 2.46 -7.92
CA ARG A 177 4.07 3.17 -8.52
C ARG A 177 3.91 4.67 -8.65
N ASP A 178 2.67 5.13 -8.71
CA ASP A 178 2.26 6.52 -8.64
C ASP A 178 2.33 7.08 -7.20
N GLY A 179 2.54 6.22 -6.20
CA GLY A 179 2.71 6.57 -4.79
C GLY A 179 1.45 6.45 -3.95
N SER A 180 0.30 6.11 -4.54
CA SER A 180 -0.89 5.78 -3.76
C SER A 180 -0.71 4.45 -3.03
N VAL A 181 -1.54 4.23 -2.02
CA VAL A 181 -1.53 2.98 -1.24
C VAL A 181 -2.95 2.48 -1.04
N ALA A 182 -3.20 1.23 -1.38
CA ALA A 182 -4.39 0.53 -0.94
C ALA A 182 -4.08 -0.30 0.31
N THR A 183 -4.96 -0.27 1.30
CA THR A 183 -4.79 -1.03 2.54
C THR A 183 -6.06 -1.77 2.89
N VAL A 184 -5.86 -2.95 3.49
CA VAL A 184 -6.92 -3.79 4.00
C VAL A 184 -6.54 -4.23 5.41
N TRP A 185 -7.46 -4.06 6.34
CA TRP A 185 -7.38 -4.60 7.70
C TRP A 185 -8.53 -5.57 7.93
N TRP A 186 -8.20 -6.75 8.46
CA TRP A 186 -9.16 -7.79 8.79
C TRP A 186 -8.92 -8.33 10.20
N GLY A 187 -9.94 -8.27 11.07
CA GLY A 187 -9.92 -8.97 12.35
C GLY A 187 -10.15 -10.48 12.15
N LEU A 188 -9.18 -11.33 12.47
CA LEU A 188 -9.33 -12.78 12.33
C LEU A 188 -10.24 -13.32 13.45
N PRO A 189 -11.36 -13.98 13.10
CA PRO A 189 -12.22 -14.54 14.11
C PRO A 189 -11.55 -15.75 14.79
N ASN A 190 -11.90 -15.97 16.05
CA ASN A 190 -11.70 -17.27 16.69
C ASN A 190 -12.77 -18.26 16.17
N GLY A 191 -12.62 -18.83 14.96
CA GLY A 191 -13.66 -19.68 14.36
C GLY A 191 -13.30 -20.44 13.07
N ASP A 192 -14.29 -21.10 12.47
CA ASP A 192 -14.16 -22.01 11.31
C ASP A 192 -14.02 -21.27 9.94
N LEU A 193 -14.27 -19.95 9.89
CA LEU A 193 -14.06 -19.09 8.73
C LEU A 193 -12.69 -18.42 8.85
N ALA A 194 -11.65 -19.13 8.42
CA ALA A 194 -10.29 -18.61 8.43
C ALA A 194 -10.01 -17.89 7.11
N VAL A 195 -10.10 -16.55 7.09
CA VAL A 195 -9.46 -15.76 6.03
C VAL A 195 -7.96 -15.91 6.19
N THR A 196 -7.29 -16.18 5.08
CA THR A 196 -5.84 -16.30 5.04
C THR A 196 -5.19 -14.96 4.77
N THR A 197 -3.93 -14.82 5.20
CA THR A 197 -3.12 -13.65 4.85
C THR A 197 -3.03 -13.46 3.34
N GLU A 198 -2.95 -14.55 2.58
CA GLU A 198 -2.92 -14.49 1.12
C GLU A 198 -4.20 -13.93 0.49
N GLU A 199 -5.37 -14.22 1.04
CA GLU A 199 -6.65 -13.65 0.56
C GLU A 199 -6.72 -12.15 0.83
N ILE A 200 -6.29 -11.69 2.01
CA ILE A 200 -6.24 -10.26 2.34
C ILE A 200 -5.22 -9.51 1.47
N ILE A 201 -4.06 -10.13 1.21
CA ILE A 201 -3.07 -9.57 0.27
C ILE A 201 -3.64 -9.48 -1.14
N ALA A 202 -4.36 -10.52 -1.60
CA ALA A 202 -4.96 -10.52 -2.93
C ALA A 202 -5.98 -9.38 -3.07
N LEU A 203 -6.88 -9.25 -2.09
CA LEU A 203 -7.85 -8.15 -2.06
C LEU A 203 -7.17 -6.78 -2.09
N ALA A 204 -6.16 -6.55 -1.24
CA ALA A 204 -5.43 -5.29 -1.23
C ALA A 204 -4.73 -4.98 -2.57
N THR A 205 -4.37 -6.02 -3.34
CA THR A 205 -3.74 -5.87 -4.66
C THR A 205 -4.74 -5.53 -5.76
N GLU A 206 -6.01 -5.89 -5.58
CA GLU A 206 -7.07 -5.64 -6.57
C GLU A 206 -7.77 -4.29 -6.39
N LEU A 207 -7.60 -3.66 -5.22
CA LEU A 207 -8.10 -2.31 -4.97
C LEU A 207 -7.45 -1.28 -5.90
N GLU A 208 -8.30 -0.51 -6.57
CA GLU A 208 -7.89 0.66 -7.35
C GLU A 208 -7.81 1.90 -6.46
N THR A 209 -6.97 2.87 -6.86
CA THR A 209 -6.76 4.11 -6.07
C THR A 209 -7.07 5.38 -6.87
N ASP A 210 -7.61 5.22 -8.08
CA ASP A 210 -7.97 6.30 -9.00
C ASP A 210 -8.95 7.31 -8.36
N PRO A 211 -10.01 6.90 -7.61
CA PRO A 211 -10.95 7.86 -7.00
C PRO A 211 -10.30 8.84 -6.03
N VAL A 212 -9.23 8.41 -5.36
CA VAL A 212 -8.48 9.22 -4.41
C VAL A 212 -7.61 10.28 -5.12
N TRP A 213 -7.08 9.97 -6.30
CA TRP A 213 -6.39 10.93 -7.15
C TRP A 213 -7.36 11.92 -7.80
N ASP A 214 -8.49 11.44 -8.31
CA ASP A 214 -9.49 12.28 -8.95
C ASP A 214 -10.05 13.34 -7.97
N ALA A 215 -10.27 12.94 -6.72
CA ALA A 215 -10.64 13.87 -5.65
C ALA A 215 -9.57 14.94 -5.37
N LEU A 216 -8.28 14.59 -5.44
CA LEU A 216 -7.20 15.56 -5.26
C LEU A 216 -7.14 16.56 -6.40
N GLU A 217 -7.26 16.09 -7.64
CA GLU A 217 -7.21 16.94 -8.83
C GLU A 217 -8.39 17.93 -8.84
N ALA A 218 -9.59 17.45 -8.53
CA ALA A 218 -10.79 18.29 -8.47
C ALA A 218 -10.68 19.44 -7.46
N ASP A 219 -10.06 19.19 -6.30
CA ASP A 219 -9.83 20.21 -5.28
C ASP A 219 -8.75 21.22 -5.69
N GLY A 220 -7.75 20.80 -6.48
CA GLY A 220 -6.66 21.67 -6.96
C GLY A 220 -7.10 22.67 -8.04
N ASP A 221 -8.19 22.38 -8.74
CA ASP A 221 -8.76 23.21 -9.81
C ASP A 221 -9.81 24.23 -9.31
N ALA A 222 -10.17 24.19 -8.02
CA ALA A 222 -11.19 25.04 -7.38
C ALA A 222 -10.67 26.38 -6.84
#